data_AF-A0A1G1KI69-F1
#
_entry.id   AF-A0A1G1KI69-F1
#
_cell.length_a   1.000
_cell.length_b   1.000
_cell.length_c   1.000
_cell.angle_alpha   90.00
_cell.angle_beta   90.00
_cell.angle_gamma   90.00
#
_symmetry.space_group_name_H-M   'P 1'
#
loop_
_entity.id
_entity.type
_entity.pdbx_description
1 polymer ?
#
loop_
_entity_poly.entity_id
_entity_poly.type
_entity_poly.pdbx_seq_one_letter_code
_entity_poly.pdbx_strand_id
1 'polypeptide(L)' 'MNITALYAMVAALILALLFPPWETPPGHPPEFLGFHFYWSPPDPEAVVSRLVMTIELTTIGIAGLYLSWLFRRRQ' A
#
# COMPACT_ATOMS: atom_id res chain seq x y z
N MET A 1 3.02 -10.83 20.21
CA MET A 1 3.08 -10.76 18.72
C MET A 1 4.54 -10.76 18.29
N ASN A 2 4.84 -11.16 17.06
CA ASN A 2 6.19 -11.13 16.51
C ASN A 2 6.55 -9.70 16.09
N ILE A 3 7.52 -9.10 16.80
CA ILE A 3 7.89 -7.70 16.57
C ILE A 3 8.57 -7.47 15.22
N THR A 4 9.36 -8.44 14.74
CA THR A 4 10.02 -8.36 13.43
C THR A 4 8.99 -8.32 12.30
N ALA A 5 7.93 -9.13 12.39
CA ALA A 5 6.84 -9.10 11.43
C ALA A 5 6.08 -7.76 11.44
N LEU A 6 5.92 -7.14 12.62
CA LEU A 6 5.32 -5.81 12.72
C LEU A 6 6.20 -4.72 12.10
N TYR A 7 7.52 -4.78 12.28
CA TYR A 7 8.43 -3.85 11.59
C TYR A 7 8.41 -4.02 10.07
N ALA A 8 8.35 -5.27 9.59
CA ALA A 8 8.20 -5.55 8.16
C ALA A 8 6.88 -4.97 7.60
N MET A 9 5.77 -5.10 8.34
CA MET A 9 4.49 -4.48 7.99
C MET A 9 4.60 -2.97 7.89
N VAL A 10 5.22 -2.31 8.88
CA VAL A 10 5.41 -0.85 8.87
C VAL A 10 6.28 -0.42 7.69
N ALA A 11 7.36 -1.15 7.38
CA ALA A 11 8.19 -0.87 6.21
C ALA A 11 7.40 -1.00 4.90
N ALA A 12 6.55 -2.02 4.77
CA ALA A 12 5.67 -2.19 3.61
C ALA A 12 4.62 -1.07 3.51
N LEU A 13 4.03 -0.62 4.62
CA LEU A 13 3.11 0.51 4.64
C LEU A 13 3.80 1.81 4.19
N ILE A 14 5.02 2.05 4.65
CA ILE A 14 5.83 3.20 4.19
C ILE A 14 6.08 3.09 2.68
N LEU A 15 6.43 1.89 2.18
CA LEU A 15 6.66 1.68 0.75
C LEU A 15 5.40 1.95 -0.08
N ALA A 16 4.23 1.48 0.36
CA ALA A 16 2.96 1.75 -0.30
C ALA A 16 2.63 3.26 -0.37
N LEU A 17 2.97 4.01 0.68
CA LEU A 17 2.80 5.48 0.67
C LEU A 17 3.81 6.19 -0.25
N LEU A 18 5.04 5.64 -0.38
CA LEU A 18 6.05 6.19 -1.28
C LEU A 18 5.78 5.88 -2.75
N PHE A 19 5.15 4.73 -3.03
CA PHE A 19 4.79 4.26 -4.36
C PHE A 19 3.28 4.04 -4.45
N PRO A 20 2.47 5.11 -4.36
CA PRO A 20 1.02 4.96 -4.42
C PRO A 20 0.56 4.37 -5.76
N PRO A 21 -0.59 3.68 -5.78
CA PRO A 21 -1.28 3.36 -7.01
C PRO A 21 -1.82 4.63 -7.66
N TRP A 22 -1.50 4.85 -8.93
CA TRP A 22 -2.01 5.97 -9.72
C TRP A 22 -3.20 5.54 -10.57
N GLU A 23 -4.13 6.46 -10.80
CA GLU A 23 -5.27 6.31 -11.69
C GLU A 23 -5.44 7.55 -12.58
N THR A 24 -6.18 7.37 -13.66
CA THR A 24 -6.58 8.44 -14.57
C THR A 24 -7.38 9.55 -13.85
N PRO A 25 -7.27 10.81 -14.31
CA PRO A 25 -7.97 11.93 -13.69
C PRO A 25 -9.50 11.77 -13.71
N PRO A 26 -10.21 12.41 -12.75
CA PRO A 26 -11.66 12.45 -12.75
C PRO A 26 -12.21 12.98 -14.08
N GLY A 27 -13.18 12.27 -14.65
CA GLY A 27 -13.75 12.59 -15.97
C GLY A 27 -13.23 11.71 -17.12
N HIS A 28 -12.17 10.93 -16.87
CA HIS A 28 -11.75 9.84 -17.75
C HIS A 28 -12.27 8.49 -17.20
N PRO A 29 -12.36 7.45 -18.05
CA PRO A 29 -12.57 6.09 -17.58
C PRO A 29 -11.52 5.73 -16.52
N PRO A 30 -11.90 5.14 -15.38
CA PRO A 30 -10.96 4.80 -14.32
C PRO A 30 -10.03 3.67 -14.79
N GLU A 31 -8.76 4.01 -14.97
CA GLU A 31 -7.72 3.07 -15.38
C GLU A 31 -6.57 3.11 -14.38
N PHE A 32 -6.08 1.93 -14.04
CA PHE A 32 -4.94 1.79 -13.15
C PHE A 32 -3.64 2.04 -13.93
N LEU A 33 -2.89 3.06 -13.52
CA LEU A 33 -1.67 3.52 -14.18
C LEU A 33 -0.39 2.92 -13.58
N GLY A 34 -0.53 2.00 -12.63
CA GLY A 34 0.60 1.36 -11.95
C GLY A 34 1.01 2.06 -10.65
N PHE A 35 2.08 1.54 -10.06
CA PHE A 35 2.70 2.08 -8.86
C PHE A 35 3.92 2.91 -9.26
N HIS A 36 3.92 4.19 -8.93
CA HIS A 36 5.02 5.11 -9.22
C HIS A 36 5.32 5.95 -8.00
N PHE A 37 6.55 6.45 -7.93
CA PHE A 37 6.99 7.25 -6.80
C PHE A 37 6.13 8.52 -6.64
N TYR A 38 5.78 8.89 -5.41
CA TYR A 38 4.83 9.97 -5.12
C TYR A 38 5.17 11.30 -5.81
N TRP A 39 6.46 11.63 -5.95
CA TRP A 39 6.94 12.86 -6.59
C TRP A 39 7.29 12.71 -8.08
N SER A 40 7.11 11.53 -8.67
CA SER A 40 7.35 11.26 -10.08
C SER A 40 6.13 10.54 -10.66
N PRO A 41 4.97 11.20 -10.76
CA PRO A 41 3.76 10.60 -11.29
C PRO A 41 3.93 10.15 -12.75
N PRO A 42 3.19 9.12 -13.19
CA PRO A 42 3.26 8.62 -14.57
C PRO A 42 2.68 9.58 -15.60
N ASP A 43 1.72 10.42 -15.20
CA ASP A 43 1.09 11.44 -16.00
C ASP A 43 0.88 12.70 -15.13
N PRO A 44 1.06 13.93 -15.66
CA PRO A 44 0.85 15.17 -14.92
C PRO A 44 -0.55 15.33 -14.29
N GLU A 45 -1.58 14.74 -14.91
CA GLU A 45 -2.96 14.80 -14.41
C GLU A 45 -3.37 13.53 -13.65
N ALA A 46 -2.50 12.52 -13.55
CA ALA A 46 -2.80 11.33 -12.76
C ALA A 46 -3.07 11.68 -11.30
N VAL A 47 -3.99 10.95 -10.70
CA VAL A 47 -4.34 11.08 -9.28
C VAL A 47 -4.05 9.78 -8.55
N VAL A 48 -3.83 9.86 -7.23
CA VAL A 48 -3.66 8.65 -6.42
C VAL A 48 -5.00 7.93 -6.29
N SER A 49 -5.02 6.65 -6.66
CA SER A 49 -6.22 5.81 -6.57
C SER A 49 -6.60 5.52 -5.13
N ARG A 50 -7.67 6.17 -4.66
CA ARG A 50 -8.14 6.00 -3.28
C ARG A 50 -8.61 4.58 -3.00
N LEU A 51 -9.26 3.96 -3.98
CA LEU A 51 -9.79 2.61 -3.85
C LEU A 51 -8.65 1.59 -3.75
N VAL A 52 -7.71 1.62 -4.70
CA VAL A 52 -6.58 0.67 -4.73
C VAL A 52 -5.67 0.89 -3.53
N MET A 53 -5.41 2.15 -3.15
CA MET A 53 -4.63 2.48 -1.95
C MET A 53 -5.30 1.93 -0.68
N THR A 54 -6.62 2.06 -0.55
CA THR A 54 -7.34 1.54 0.62
C THR A 54 -7.24 0.02 0.70
N ILE A 55 -7.40 -0.67 -0.45
CA ILE A 55 -7.25 -2.12 -0.53
C ILE A 55 -5.83 -2.51 -0.12
N GLU A 56 -4.82 -1.87 -0.71
CA GLU A 56 -3.41 -2.17 -0.45
C GLU A 56 -3.05 -1.99 1.03
N LEU A 57 -3.32 -0.81 1.61
CA LEU A 57 -3.00 -0.53 3.01
C LEU A 57 -3.73 -1.48 3.96
N THR A 58 -5.00 -1.78 3.67
CA THR A 58 -5.80 -2.72 4.47
C THR A 58 -5.26 -4.14 4.36
N THR A 59 -4.91 -4.60 3.16
CA THR A 59 -4.32 -5.92 2.93
C THR A 59 -2.98 -6.05 3.64
N ILE A 60 -2.09 -5.05 3.53
CA ILE A 60 -0.79 -5.04 4.24
C ILE A 60 -1.02 -5.08 5.76
N GLY A 61 -1.94 -4.27 6.27
CA GLY A 61 -2.27 -4.24 7.70
C GLY A 61 -2.80 -5.58 8.21
N ILE A 62 -3.79 -6.16 7.53
CA ILE A 62 -4.37 -7.46 7.90
C ILE A 62 -3.29 -8.56 7.83
N ALA A 63 -2.54 -8.62 6.73
CA ALA A 63 -1.49 -9.62 6.53
C ALA A 63 -0.39 -9.47 7.59
N GLY A 64 0.11 -8.26 7.84
CA GLY A 64 1.15 -8.01 8.82
C GLY A 64 0.72 -8.35 10.25
N LEU A 65 -0.50 -7.96 10.64
CA LEU A 65 -1.07 -8.33 11.94
C LEU A 65 -1.23 -9.85 12.06
N TYR A 66 -1.80 -10.51 11.04
CA TYR A 66 -2.01 -11.95 11.06
C TYR A 66 -0.69 -12.73 11.10
N LEU A 67 0.29 -12.36 10.28
CA LEU A 67 1.62 -12.97 10.27
C LEU A 67 2.35 -12.73 11.60
N SER A 68 2.24 -11.53 12.18
CA SER A 68 2.83 -11.24 13.48
C SER A 68 2.22 -12.08 14.61
N TRP A 69 0.92 -12.37 14.52
CA TRP A 69 0.25 -13.27 15.44
C TRP A 69 0.68 -14.71 15.18
N LEU A 70 0.63 -15.18 13.94
CA LEU A 70 0.93 -16.56 13.55
C LEU A 70 2.35 -16.97 13.97
N PHE A 71 3.34 -16.11 13.70
CA PHE A 71 4.75 -16.35 14.01
C PHE A 71 5.19 -15.78 15.36
N ARG A 72 4.24 -15.45 16.26
CA ARG A 72 4.60 -15.06 17.63
C ARG A 72 5.31 -16.23 18.32
N ARG A 73 6.39 -15.93 19.05
CA ARG A 73 6.94 -16.93 19.98
C ARG A 73 5.87 -17.22 21.04
N ARG A 74 5.50 -18.49 21.18
CA ARG A 74 4.73 -18.96 22.32
C ARG A 74 5.74 -19.21 23.43
N GLN A 75 5.67 -18.40 24.48
CA GLN A 75 6.23 -18.81 25.76
C GLN A 75 5.24 -19.77 26.41
#